data_AF-A0A2V6NX59-F1
#
_entry.id   AF-A0A2V6NX59-F1
#
_cell.length_a   1.000
_cell.length_b   1.000
_cell.length_c   1.000
_cell.angle_alpha   90.00
_cell.angle_beta   90.00
_cell.angle_gamma   90.00
#
_symmetry.space_group_name_H-M   'P 1'
#
loop_
_entity.id
_entity.type
_entity.pdbx_description
1 polymer ?
#
loop_
_entity_poly.entity_id
_entity_poly.type
_entity_poly.pdbx_seq_one_letter_code
_entity_poly.pdbx_strand_id
1 'polypeptide(L)'
;MRWLAVAALTLAIVEEPAPMLSTADGSRADPFQGACYLRFADTIECIGETTESECRERCDYLLCDVYDWLERRPCWNWGYGG
;
A
#
# COMPACT_ATOMS: atom_id res chain seq x y z
N MET A 1 -71.84 16.59 22.38
CA MET A 1 -70.85 16.82 21.31
C MET A 1 -69.53 16.20 21.74
N ARG A 2 -69.10 15.13 21.06
CA ARG A 2 -67.87 14.38 21.34
C ARG A 2 -66.74 14.95 20.47
N TRP A 3 -65.74 15.56 21.08
CA TRP A 3 -64.53 16.02 20.40
C TRP A 3 -63.49 14.89 20.43
N LEU A 4 -63.13 14.39 19.25
CA LEU A 4 -62.11 13.36 19.05
C LEU A 4 -60.72 13.99 19.14
N ALA A 5 -59.89 13.48 20.06
CA ALA A 5 -58.47 13.77 20.14
C ALA A 5 -57.73 12.98 19.05
N VAL A 6 -56.96 13.67 18.21
CA VAL A 6 -56.09 13.06 17.20
C VAL A 6 -54.74 12.80 17.86
N ALA A 7 -54.43 11.53 18.13
CA ALA A 7 -53.13 11.09 18.61
C ALA A 7 -52.12 11.11 17.44
N ALA A 8 -51.08 11.93 17.58
CA ALA A 8 -49.94 11.94 16.67
C ALA A 8 -49.04 10.72 16.96
N LEU A 9 -49.05 9.73 16.08
CA LEU A 9 -48.03 8.67 16.08
C LEU A 9 -46.78 9.20 15.36
N THR A 10 -45.75 9.54 16.12
CA THR A 10 -44.38 9.68 15.62
C THR A 10 -43.84 8.30 15.30
N LEU A 11 -43.85 7.92 14.02
CA LEU A 11 -43.14 6.73 13.54
C LEU A 11 -41.64 7.03 13.61
N ALA A 12 -40.95 6.36 14.53
CA ALA A 12 -39.50 6.37 14.63
C ALA A 12 -38.91 5.77 13.34
N ILE A 13 -38.11 6.56 12.62
CA ILE A 13 -37.26 6.06 11.55
C ILE A 13 -36.19 5.21 12.22
N VAL A 14 -36.23 3.90 12.02
CA VAL A 14 -35.09 3.03 12.33
C VAL A 14 -34.07 3.24 11.21
N GLU A 15 -33.02 4.00 11.52
CA GLU A 15 -31.85 4.12 10.65
C GLU A 15 -31.04 2.84 10.81
N GLU A 16 -31.33 1.86 9.96
CA GLU A 16 -30.55 0.63 9.85
C GLU A 16 -29.12 1.03 9.42
N PRO A 17 -28.09 0.80 10.25
CA PRO A 17 -26.72 1.04 9.82
C PRO A 17 -26.46 0.10 8.66
N ALA A 18 -26.24 0.67 7.49
CA ALA A 18 -25.87 -0.07 6.29
C ALA A 18 -24.76 -1.06 6.66
N PRO A 19 -24.77 -2.30 6.14
CA PRO A 19 -23.62 -3.16 6.25
C PRO A 19 -22.48 -2.41 5.56
N MET A 20 -21.62 -1.83 6.39
CA MET A 20 -20.33 -1.32 6.00
C MET A 20 -19.67 -2.51 5.34
N LEU A 21 -19.69 -2.47 4.01
CA LEU A 21 -19.00 -3.38 3.14
C LEU A 21 -17.55 -3.22 3.57
N SER A 22 -17.14 -4.05 4.51
CA SER A 22 -15.75 -4.24 4.85
C SER A 22 -15.18 -4.88 3.59
N THR A 23 -14.79 -4.00 2.66
CA THR A 23 -13.76 -4.29 1.70
C THR A 23 -12.53 -4.53 2.56
N ALA A 24 -12.49 -5.72 3.18
CA ALA A 24 -11.26 -6.43 3.38
C ALA A 24 -10.68 -6.47 1.97
N ASP A 25 -9.82 -5.49 1.71
CA ASP A 25 -9.07 -5.31 0.50
C ASP A 25 -8.16 -6.53 0.38
N GLY A 26 -8.78 -7.64 -0.02
CA GLY A 26 -8.19 -8.94 -0.30
C GLY A 26 -7.57 -8.95 -1.69
N SER A 27 -7.20 -7.78 -2.19
CA SER A 27 -6.22 -7.59 -3.22
C SER A 27 -5.11 -6.78 -2.59
N ARG A 28 -4.38 -7.39 -1.65
CA ARG A 28 -2.99 -7.01 -1.42
C ARG A 28 -2.32 -7.23 -2.77
N ALA A 29 -2.39 -6.21 -3.63
CA ALA A 29 -1.89 -6.25 -4.98
C ALA A 29 -0.48 -6.82 -4.84
N ASP A 30 -0.19 -7.92 -5.54
CA ASP A 30 1.12 -8.56 -5.49
C ASP A 30 2.15 -7.44 -5.59
N PRO A 31 2.92 -7.19 -4.51
CA PRO A 31 3.69 -5.98 -4.45
C PRO A 31 4.65 -6.07 -5.62
N PHE A 32 4.59 -5.08 -6.52
CA PHE A 32 5.34 -5.18 -7.76
C PHE A 32 6.80 -5.45 -7.40
N GLN A 33 7.36 -6.50 -7.98
CA GLN A 33 8.75 -6.87 -7.75
C GLN A 33 9.62 -6.17 -8.78
N GLY A 34 10.81 -5.78 -8.36
CA GLY A 34 11.73 -4.99 -9.16
C GLY A 34 13.17 -5.16 -8.73
N ALA A 35 14.01 -4.25 -9.19
CA ALA A 35 15.42 -4.19 -8.82
C ALA A 35 15.64 -3.09 -7.79
N CYS A 36 16.31 -3.42 -6.71
CA CYS A 36 16.78 -2.52 -5.68
C CYS A 36 18.27 -2.25 -5.86
N TYR A 37 18.65 -0.99 -6.07
CA TYR A 37 20.03 -0.54 -6.12
C TYR A 37 20.36 0.18 -4.83
N LEU A 38 21.25 -0.39 -4.03
CA LEU A 38 21.79 0.23 -2.84
C LEU A 38 23.14 0.83 -3.18
N ARG A 39 23.31 2.12 -2.95
CA ARG A 39 24.61 2.79 -3.10
C ARG A 39 25.20 3.04 -1.72
N PHE A 40 26.47 2.71 -1.63
CA PHE A 40 27.36 3.04 -0.53
C PHE A 40 28.43 3.99 -1.07
N ALA A 41 29.26 4.53 -0.17
CA ALA A 41 30.28 5.52 -0.51
C ALA A 41 31.07 5.25 -1.81
N ASP A 42 31.51 4.01 -2.05
CA ASP A 42 32.31 3.65 -3.23
C ASP A 42 31.76 2.44 -4.01
N THR A 43 30.65 1.85 -3.55
CA THR A 43 30.11 0.61 -4.10
C THR A 43 28.61 0.72 -4.39
N ILE A 44 28.18 0.01 -5.42
CA ILE A 44 26.76 -0.17 -5.73
C ILE A 44 26.44 -1.67 -5.69
N GLU A 45 25.43 -2.03 -4.94
CA GLU A 45 24.89 -3.39 -4.88
C GLU A 45 23.50 -3.40 -5.48
N CYS A 46 23.21 -4.42 -6.29
CA CYS A 46 21.87 -4.63 -6.83
C CYS A 46 21.26 -5.93 -6.32
N ILE A 47 20.02 -5.85 -5.87
CA ILE A 47 19.22 -6.96 -5.38
C ILE A 47 17.97 -7.03 -6.28
N GLY A 48 17.78 -8.16 -6.97
CA GLY A 48 16.60 -8.39 -7.80
C GLY A 48 15.44 -8.92 -6.98
N GLU A 49 14.25 -8.93 -7.60
CA GLU A 49 13.05 -9.58 -7.04
C GLU A 49 12.66 -9.01 -5.67
N THR A 50 12.79 -7.69 -5.49
CA THR A 50 12.39 -7.00 -4.25
C THR A 50 11.22 -6.08 -4.50
N THR A 51 10.40 -5.90 -3.48
CA THR A 51 9.44 -4.80 -3.43
C THR A 51 10.14 -3.48 -3.08
N GLU A 52 9.46 -2.34 -3.31
CA GLU A 52 10.00 -1.02 -2.92
C GLU A 52 10.21 -0.94 -1.40
N SER A 53 9.23 -1.43 -0.63
CA SER A 53 9.30 -1.44 0.84
C SER A 53 10.51 -2.22 1.33
N GLU A 54 10.73 -3.43 0.81
CA GLU A 54 11.89 -4.25 1.17
C GLU A 54 13.21 -3.57 0.79
N CYS A 55 13.26 -2.86 -0.34
CA CYS A 55 14.44 -2.12 -0.75
C CYS A 55 14.79 -1.00 0.26
N ARG A 56 13.77 -0.23 0.67
CA ARG A 56 13.92 0.82 1.68
C ARG A 56 14.34 0.25 3.03
N GLU A 57 13.63 -0.77 3.51
CA GLU A 57 13.94 -1.43 4.79
C GLU A 57 15.36 -2.01 4.79
N ARG A 58 15.81 -2.54 3.66
CA ARG A 58 17.17 -3.04 3.50
C ARG A 58 18.20 -1.92 3.56
N CYS A 59 17.97 -0.79 2.89
CA CYS A 59 18.88 0.35 2.95
C CYS A 59 19.02 0.88 4.38
N ASP A 60 17.91 0.97 5.12
CA ASP A 60 17.92 1.36 6.54
C ASP A 60 18.74 0.37 7.39
N TYR A 61 18.50 -0.93 7.22
CA TYR A 61 19.22 -1.98 7.93
C TYR A 61 20.73 -2.02 7.61
N LEU A 62 21.10 -1.82 6.34
CA LEU A 62 22.49 -1.86 5.88
C LEU A 62 23.21 -0.50 5.97
N LEU A 63 22.50 0.56 6.42
CA LEU A 63 23.01 1.93 6.49
C LEU A 63 23.55 2.42 5.13
N CYS A 64 22.78 2.19 4.06
CA CYS A 64 23.15 2.63 2.72
C CYS A 64 23.00 4.16 2.57
N ASP A 65 23.79 4.78 1.69
CA ASP A 65 23.74 6.24 1.47
C ASP A 65 22.49 6.65 0.70
N VAL A 66 22.15 5.90 -0.34
CA VAL A 66 20.97 6.11 -1.17
C VAL A 66 20.49 4.80 -1.78
N TYR A 67 19.17 4.65 -1.90
CA TYR A 67 18.56 3.53 -2.60
C TYR A 67 17.75 4.02 -3.82
N ASP A 68 17.73 3.18 -4.85
CA ASP A 68 16.90 3.34 -6.04
C ASP A 68 16.12 2.05 -6.27
N TRP A 69 14.81 2.14 -6.43
CA TRP A 69 13.96 0.99 -6.75
C TRP A 69 13.34 1.14 -8.14
N LEU A 70 13.49 0.10 -8.96
CA LEU A 70 12.98 0.06 -10.33
C LEU A 70 11.95 -1.07 -10.48
N GLU A 71 10.68 -0.69 -10.57
CA GLU A 71 9.56 -1.61 -10.75
C GLU A 71 9.72 -2.50 -11.99
N ARG A 72 9.52 -3.82 -11.85
CA ARG A 72 9.51 -4.81 -12.95
C ARG A 72 10.78 -4.78 -13.81
N ARG A 73 11.89 -4.30 -13.24
CA ARG A 73 13.21 -4.32 -13.89
C ARG A 73 14.10 -5.34 -13.19
N PRO A 74 14.90 -6.11 -13.93
CA PRO A 74 15.96 -6.92 -13.32
C PRO A 74 17.13 -6.03 -12.89
N CYS A 75 18.01 -6.60 -12.07
CA CYS A 75 19.30 -5.99 -11.78
C CYS A 75 20.12 -5.84 -13.06
N TRP A 76 20.51 -4.61 -13.33
CA TRP A 76 21.32 -4.23 -14.46
C TRP A 76 22.70 -3.87 -13.95
N ASN A 77 23.65 -4.75 -14.20
CA ASN A 77 25.06 -4.44 -13.97
C ASN A 77 25.51 -3.57 -15.15
N TRP A 78 25.72 -2.27 -14.93
CA TRP A 78 26.23 -1.31 -15.93
C TRP A 78 27.70 -1.56 -16.32
N GLY A 79 28.19 -2.80 -16.18
CA GLY A 79 29.50 -3.22 -16.66
C GLY A 79 29.38 -3.84 -18.05
N TYR A 80 30.13 -3.29 -19.01
CA TYR A 80 30.24 -3.66 -20.44
C TYR A 80 29.25 -3.00 -21.41
N GLY A 81 29.46 -1.71 -21.65
CA GLY A 81 29.18 -1.06 -22.93
C GLY A 81 30.29 -0.03 -23.16
N GLY A 82 31.15 -0.27 -24.15
CA GLY A 82 32.39 0.49 -24.42
C GLY A 82 32.21 1.97 -24.76
#